data_AF-A0A9R1NW75-F1
#
_entry.id   AF-A0A9R1NW75-F1
#
_cell.length_a   1.000
_cell.length_b   1.000
_cell.length_c   1.000
_cell.angle_alpha   90.00
_cell.angle_beta   90.00
_cell.angle_gamma   90.00
#
_symmetry.space_group_name_H-M   'P 1'
#
loop_
_entity.id
_entity.type
_entity.pdbx_description
1 polymer ?
#
loop_
_entity_poly.entity_id
_entity_poly.type
_entity_poly.pdbx_seq_one_letter_code
_entity_poly.pdbx_strand_id
1 'polypeptide(L)'
;MSKDATVVRSRETGSEAFILTVLRVDKTFYANDRSGRPSYSDPWADEVTWLAGDVFYARWEDVLVGATAVVSTLGGFGNEEQMKRINGEANTIAVDAAKEFGIPKFILISVHDYNLPSFLLTSGYFTGKRKAESEVLSKYPSSGVVLRPGFIYGKRKVDGYEIPLDIVGQPLEKLLSSVENFTKPLSALPGSDLVLAPPVNVDDVAYAVINAVIDDSFFGVFTIEQIKEAAASARV
;
A
#
# COMPACT_ATOMS: atom_id res chain seq x y z
N MET A 1 16.40 20.29 10.58
CA MET A 1 15.86 20.23 9.20
C MET A 1 14.49 19.61 9.31
N SER A 2 13.41 20.35 9.03
CA SER A 2 12.07 19.74 8.98
C SER A 2 12.00 18.86 7.75
N LYS A 3 11.62 17.60 7.93
CA LYS A 3 11.27 16.70 6.84
C LYS A 3 9.75 16.74 6.73
N ASP A 4 9.24 17.41 5.71
CA ASP A 4 7.79 17.43 5.47
C ASP A 4 7.41 16.10 4.81
N ALA A 5 6.68 15.25 5.51
CA ALA A 5 6.15 14.00 4.96
C ALA A 5 4.65 14.13 4.70
N THR A 6 4.25 14.00 3.44
CA THR A 6 2.84 14.05 3.05
C THR A 6 2.44 12.75 2.39
N VAL A 7 1.48 12.05 2.97
CA VAL A 7 0.93 10.82 2.40
C VAL A 7 -0.14 11.16 1.37
N VAL A 8 0.01 10.65 0.15
CA VAL A 8 -0.96 10.83 -0.93
C VAL A 8 -1.74 9.54 -1.17
N ARG A 9 -3.07 9.66 -1.13
CA ARG A 9 -4.08 8.64 -1.39
C ARG A 9 -4.66 8.84 -2.79
N SER A 10 -4.90 7.80 -3.57
CA SER A 10 -5.67 7.93 -4.83
C SER A 10 -7.10 7.40 -4.73
N ARG A 11 -7.88 7.91 -5.68
CA ARG A 11 -9.28 7.63 -5.97
C ARG A 11 -9.33 6.48 -6.95
N GLU A 12 -10.32 5.60 -6.81
CA GLU A 12 -10.53 4.58 -7.83
C GLU A 12 -11.97 4.33 -8.22
N THR A 13 -12.42 4.99 -9.28
CA THR A 13 -13.71 4.72 -9.91
C THR A 13 -13.61 3.44 -10.74
N GLY A 14 -14.12 2.33 -10.21
CA GLY A 14 -14.41 1.13 -10.99
C GLY A 14 -13.20 0.24 -11.30
N SER A 15 -12.95 -0.71 -10.40
CA SER A 15 -12.10 -1.90 -10.55
C SER A 15 -10.62 -1.69 -10.93
N GLU A 16 -9.75 -1.77 -9.90
CA GLU A 16 -8.27 -1.88 -9.92
C GLU A 16 -7.40 -0.59 -9.74
N ALA A 17 -7.20 -0.16 -8.47
CA ALA A 17 -6.41 1.02 -8.09
C ALA A 17 -4.98 0.59 -7.79
N PHE A 18 -4.01 1.20 -8.47
CA PHE A 18 -2.61 0.98 -8.16
C PHE A 18 -1.90 2.32 -8.13
N ILE A 19 -1.30 2.66 -6.99
CA ILE A 19 -0.64 3.95 -6.80
C ILE A 19 0.75 3.70 -6.22
N LEU A 20 1.74 4.27 -6.89
CA LEU A 20 3.06 4.47 -6.32
C LEU A 20 3.17 5.94 -5.91
N THR A 21 3.38 6.17 -4.62
CA THR A 21 3.53 7.53 -4.08
C THR A 21 5.01 7.78 -3.83
N VAL A 22 5.54 8.86 -4.40
CA VAL A 22 6.95 9.25 -4.24
C VAL A 22 7.01 10.56 -3.46
N LEU A 23 7.81 10.56 -2.40
CA LEU A 23 7.89 11.65 -1.43
C LEU A 23 9.23 12.37 -1.52
N ARG A 24 9.16 13.71 -1.51
CA ARG A 24 10.31 14.60 -1.60
C ARG A 24 10.39 15.56 -0.41
N VAL A 25 11.63 15.70 0.05
CA VAL A 25 12.23 16.61 1.03
C VAL A 25 11.93 18.12 0.98
N ASP A 26 10.93 18.64 0.25
CA ASP A 26 10.84 20.09 -0.08
C ASP A 26 9.70 20.37 -1.08
N LYS A 27 8.46 20.35 -0.56
CA LYS A 27 7.25 20.98 -1.13
C LYS A 27 6.63 20.40 -2.40
N THR A 28 7.12 19.31 -2.99
CA THR A 28 6.53 18.77 -4.23
C THR A 28 6.36 17.26 -4.18
N PHE A 29 5.12 16.76 -4.27
CA PHE A 29 4.81 15.32 -4.20
C PHE A 29 4.62 14.73 -5.60
N TYR A 30 4.99 13.47 -5.83
CA TYR A 30 4.67 12.77 -7.07
C TYR A 30 3.77 11.57 -6.79
N ALA A 31 2.58 11.55 -7.36
CA ALA A 31 1.71 10.39 -7.35
C ALA A 31 1.62 9.83 -8.77
N ASN A 32 2.12 8.61 -8.97
CA ASN A 32 1.98 7.88 -10.22
C ASN A 32 0.76 6.96 -10.13
N ASP A 33 -0.32 7.40 -10.78
CA ASP A 33 -1.58 6.66 -10.89
C ASP A 33 -1.85 6.48 -12.39
N ARG A 34 -2.37 5.33 -12.81
CA ARG A 34 -2.81 5.12 -14.20
C ARG A 34 -3.76 6.21 -14.69
N SER A 35 -4.55 6.80 -13.79
CA SER A 35 -5.56 7.83 -14.06
C SER A 35 -5.10 9.28 -13.82
N GLY A 36 -3.94 9.49 -13.20
CA GLY A 36 -3.42 10.82 -12.88
C GLY A 36 -4.15 11.51 -11.71
N ARG A 37 -4.42 12.81 -11.83
CA ARG A 37 -4.97 13.63 -10.74
C ARG A 37 -6.40 13.20 -10.35
N PRO A 38 -6.71 13.04 -9.05
CA PRO A 38 -8.07 12.76 -8.59
C PRO A 38 -9.04 13.89 -8.96
N SER A 39 -10.26 13.52 -9.31
CA SER A 39 -11.31 14.46 -9.73
C SER A 39 -12.01 15.22 -8.58
N TYR A 40 -11.52 15.13 -7.35
CA TYR A 40 -12.01 15.93 -6.20
C TYR A 40 -11.07 17.13 -5.94
N SER A 41 -11.60 18.17 -5.30
CA SER A 41 -10.93 19.47 -5.15
C SER A 41 -10.52 19.77 -3.69
N ASP A 42 -9.88 18.81 -3.02
CA ASP A 42 -9.33 19.06 -1.69
C ASP A 42 -8.01 19.87 -1.82
N PRO A 43 -7.76 20.89 -0.96
CA PRO A 43 -6.59 21.78 -1.11
C PRO A 43 -5.23 21.07 -1.15
N TRP A 44 -5.07 19.98 -0.41
CA TRP A 44 -3.83 19.20 -0.42
C TRP A 44 -3.53 18.58 -1.79
N ALA A 45 -4.55 18.31 -2.62
CA ALA A 45 -4.37 17.72 -3.93
C ALA A 45 -3.70 18.69 -4.93
N ASP A 46 -3.75 19.99 -4.65
CA ASP A 46 -3.01 21.04 -5.38
C ASP A 46 -1.53 21.10 -4.99
N GLU A 47 -1.17 20.59 -3.83
CA GLU A 47 0.23 20.51 -3.38
C GLU A 47 0.97 19.32 -4.01
N VAL A 48 0.23 18.42 -4.67
CA VAL A 48 0.72 17.20 -5.28
C VAL A 48 0.86 17.36 -6.79
N THR A 49 2.03 16.98 -7.31
CA THR A 49 2.22 16.73 -8.74
C THR A 49 1.74 15.32 -9.08
N TRP A 50 0.77 15.24 -9.97
CA TRP A 50 0.20 13.97 -10.40
C TRP A 50 0.80 13.58 -11.74
N LEU A 51 1.36 12.38 -11.82
CA LEU A 51 1.87 11.80 -13.04
C LEU A 51 0.95 10.64 -13.43
N ALA A 52 0.47 10.66 -14.67
CA ALA A 52 -0.22 9.51 -15.22
C ALA A 52 0.82 8.53 -15.76
N GLY A 53 0.78 7.27 -15.34
CA GLY A 53 1.77 6.30 -15.78
C GLY A 53 1.51 4.87 -15.34
N ASP A 54 2.23 3.96 -15.99
CA ASP A 54 2.29 2.55 -15.65
C ASP A 54 3.69 2.25 -15.09
N VAL A 55 3.75 1.64 -13.91
CA VAL A 55 5.00 1.24 -13.24
C VAL A 55 5.91 0.39 -14.13
N PHE A 56 5.36 -0.40 -15.05
CA PHE A 56 6.14 -1.23 -15.97
C PHE A 56 6.84 -0.41 -17.07
N TYR A 57 6.40 0.82 -17.31
CA TYR A 57 6.86 1.69 -18.40
C TYR A 57 7.17 3.12 -17.93
N ALA A 58 7.29 3.32 -16.61
CA ALA A 58 7.49 4.64 -16.03
C ALA A 58 8.85 5.21 -16.45
N ARG A 59 8.88 6.52 -16.76
CA ARG A 59 10.12 7.27 -16.90
C ARG A 59 10.61 7.66 -15.52
N TRP A 60 11.42 6.78 -14.92
CA TRP A 60 11.84 6.90 -13.53
C TRP A 60 12.63 8.18 -13.24
N GLU A 61 13.31 8.75 -14.24
CA GLU A 61 13.97 10.05 -14.15
C GLU A 61 13.00 11.21 -13.86
N ASP A 62 11.78 11.16 -14.38
CA ASP A 62 10.79 12.20 -14.11
C ASP A 62 10.14 12.01 -12.73
N VAL A 63 10.10 10.76 -12.26
CA VAL A 63 9.38 10.35 -11.06
C VAL A 63 10.25 10.46 -9.81
N LEU A 64 11.52 10.09 -9.89
CA LEU A 64 12.39 9.88 -8.72
C LEU A 64 13.43 10.99 -8.49
N VAL A 65 13.61 11.91 -9.44
CA VAL A 65 14.60 13.00 -9.28
C VAL A 65 14.30 13.84 -8.04
N GLY A 66 15.26 13.86 -7.11
CA GLY A 66 15.18 14.62 -5.85
C GLY A 66 14.27 13.99 -4.79
N ALA A 67 13.72 12.79 -5.02
CA ALA A 67 12.93 12.10 -4.01
C ALA A 67 13.81 11.63 -2.85
N THR A 68 13.24 11.60 -1.65
CA THR A 68 13.92 11.17 -0.41
C THR A 68 13.31 9.92 0.19
N ALA A 69 12.08 9.57 -0.21
CA ALA A 69 11.47 8.30 0.11
C ALA A 69 10.48 7.88 -1.00
N VAL A 70 10.27 6.59 -1.17
CA VAL A 70 9.19 6.04 -2.00
C VAL A 70 8.25 5.24 -1.11
N VAL A 71 6.94 5.42 -1.29
CA VAL A 71 5.87 4.68 -0.63
C VAL A 71 5.08 3.92 -1.69
N SER A 72 5.21 2.60 -1.70
CA SER A 72 4.39 1.77 -2.57
C SER A 72 3.06 1.41 -1.91
N THR A 73 1.98 1.84 -2.55
CA THR A 73 0.61 1.37 -2.26
C THR A 73 0.09 0.47 -3.39
N LEU A 74 0.99 -0.01 -4.26
CA LEU A 74 0.66 -0.92 -5.36
C LEU A 74 0.13 -2.24 -4.80
N GLY A 75 -1.08 -2.58 -5.18
CA GLY A 75 -1.65 -3.89 -4.95
C GLY A 75 -3.08 -3.98 -5.47
N GLY A 76 -3.52 -5.20 -5.75
CA GLY A 76 -4.88 -5.41 -6.22
C GLY A 76 -5.18 -6.85 -6.56
N PHE A 77 -6.42 -7.05 -6.97
CA PHE A 77 -7.06 -8.33 -7.06
C PHE A 77 -7.48 -8.62 -8.50
N GLY A 78 -7.40 -9.88 -8.89
CA GLY A 78 -7.71 -10.32 -10.25
C GLY A 78 -7.43 -11.82 -10.36
N ASN A 79 -7.13 -12.28 -11.56
CA ASN A 79 -6.61 -13.63 -11.73
C ASN A 79 -5.19 -13.78 -11.16
N GLU A 80 -4.73 -15.03 -11.04
CA GLU A 80 -3.45 -15.37 -10.43
C GLU A 80 -2.25 -14.64 -11.07
N GLU A 81 -2.22 -14.52 -12.40
CA GLU A 81 -1.14 -13.83 -13.11
C GLU A 81 -1.17 -12.32 -12.86
N GLN A 82 -2.36 -11.71 -12.91
CA GLN A 82 -2.54 -10.30 -12.60
C GLN A 82 -2.07 -10.00 -11.17
N MET A 83 -2.45 -10.84 -10.20
CA MET A 83 -2.05 -10.65 -8.81
C MET A 83 -0.54 -10.79 -8.62
N LYS A 84 0.12 -11.79 -9.24
CA LYS A 84 1.59 -11.93 -9.19
C LYS A 84 2.30 -10.73 -9.80
N ARG A 85 1.80 -10.28 -10.95
CA ARG A 85 2.35 -9.15 -11.68
C ARG A 85 2.27 -7.88 -10.86
N ILE A 86 1.10 -7.53 -10.33
CA ILE A 86 0.92 -6.23 -9.66
C ILE A 86 1.35 -6.21 -8.19
N ASN A 87 1.13 -7.28 -7.44
CA ASN A 87 1.53 -7.31 -6.02
C ASN A 87 3.01 -7.65 -5.86
N GLY A 88 3.60 -8.37 -6.82
CA GLY A 88 5.01 -8.76 -6.82
C GLY A 88 5.86 -7.95 -7.79
N GLU A 89 5.76 -8.22 -9.08
CA GLU A 89 6.69 -7.69 -10.10
C GLU A 89 6.72 -6.16 -10.16
N ALA A 90 5.56 -5.51 -10.18
CA ALA A 90 5.46 -4.06 -10.18
C ALA A 90 6.13 -3.42 -8.95
N ASN A 91 5.94 -4.02 -7.77
CA ASN A 91 6.59 -3.56 -6.55
C ASN A 91 8.11 -3.76 -6.63
N THR A 92 8.58 -4.92 -7.10
CA THR A 92 10.02 -5.16 -7.32
C THR A 92 10.61 -4.11 -8.26
N ILE A 93 9.99 -3.83 -9.41
CA ILE A 93 10.47 -2.80 -10.35
C ILE A 93 10.58 -1.42 -9.67
N ALA A 94 9.57 -1.05 -8.86
CA ALA A 94 9.61 0.22 -8.13
C ALA A 94 10.75 0.28 -7.10
N VAL A 95 11.00 -0.82 -6.38
CA VAL A 95 12.12 -0.92 -5.42
C VAL A 95 13.46 -0.83 -6.14
N ASP A 96 13.58 -1.52 -7.27
CA ASP A 96 14.79 -1.56 -8.09
C ASP A 96 15.13 -0.17 -8.62
N ALA A 97 14.16 0.50 -9.24
CA ALA A 97 14.31 1.86 -9.73
C ALA A 97 14.65 2.84 -8.60
N ALA A 98 13.94 2.77 -7.47
CA ALA A 98 14.26 3.61 -6.32
C ALA A 98 15.69 3.41 -5.82
N LYS A 99 16.18 2.16 -5.84
CA LYS A 99 17.55 1.86 -5.41
C LYS A 99 18.59 2.37 -6.40
N GLU A 100 18.36 2.20 -7.69
CA GLU A 100 19.23 2.67 -8.77
C GLU A 100 19.36 4.19 -8.78
N PHE A 101 18.26 4.91 -8.49
CA PHE A 101 18.25 6.37 -8.36
C PHE A 101 18.80 6.89 -7.01
N GLY A 102 19.27 5.99 -6.14
CA GLY A 102 19.87 6.36 -4.86
C GLY A 102 18.89 6.90 -3.83
N ILE A 103 17.59 6.59 -3.97
CA ILE A 103 16.58 6.96 -2.97
C ILE A 103 16.94 6.26 -1.67
N PRO A 104 17.02 6.95 -0.52
CA PRO A 104 17.55 6.37 0.71
C PRO A 104 16.56 5.49 1.48
N LYS A 105 15.25 5.63 1.20
CA LYS A 105 14.17 4.98 1.96
C LYS A 105 13.05 4.48 1.05
N PHE A 106 12.59 3.26 1.31
CA PHE A 106 11.45 2.66 0.62
C PHE A 106 10.46 2.07 1.64
N ILE A 107 9.19 2.39 1.49
CA ILE A 107 8.11 1.98 2.38
C ILE A 107 7.11 1.18 1.55
N LEU A 108 6.79 -0.04 1.98
CA LEU A 108 5.85 -0.93 1.31
C LEU A 108 4.65 -1.20 2.21
N ILE A 109 3.44 -0.98 1.66
CA ILE A 109 2.20 -1.45 2.29
C ILE A 109 1.93 -2.88 1.80
N SER A 110 2.17 -3.83 2.70
CA SER A 110 1.97 -5.25 2.51
C SER A 110 0.66 -5.72 3.15
N VAL A 111 0.60 -6.98 3.55
CA VAL A 111 -0.55 -7.61 4.20
C VAL A 111 -0.09 -8.54 5.31
N HIS A 112 -0.90 -8.63 6.35
CA HIS A 112 -0.72 -9.57 7.45
C HIS A 112 -1.27 -10.98 7.11
N ASP A 113 -0.60 -12.02 7.60
CA ASP A 113 -0.90 -13.42 7.23
C ASP A 113 -1.65 -14.23 8.29
N TYR A 114 -1.75 -13.76 9.55
CA TYR A 114 -2.13 -14.64 10.66
C TYR A 114 -3.47 -15.35 10.40
N ASN A 115 -3.41 -16.68 10.57
CA ASN A 115 -4.52 -17.63 10.48
C ASN A 115 -5.17 -17.78 9.10
N LEU A 116 -4.53 -17.31 8.03
CA LEU A 116 -4.98 -17.64 6.69
C LEU A 116 -4.57 -19.08 6.33
N PRO A 117 -5.50 -19.87 5.79
CA PRO A 117 -5.20 -21.19 5.27
C PRO A 117 -4.04 -21.17 4.25
N SER A 118 -3.23 -22.22 4.26
CA SER A 118 -2.04 -22.32 3.39
C SER A 118 -2.34 -22.10 1.91
N PHE A 119 -3.53 -22.50 1.44
CA PHE A 119 -3.94 -22.31 0.05
C PHE A 119 -4.20 -20.84 -0.31
N LEU A 120 -4.65 -20.00 0.64
CA LEU A 120 -4.73 -18.53 0.48
C LEU A 120 -3.35 -17.89 0.45
N LEU A 121 -2.44 -18.36 1.30
CA LEU A 121 -1.05 -17.89 1.33
C LEU A 121 -0.30 -18.22 0.03
N THR A 122 -0.71 -19.26 -0.70
CA THR A 122 -0.15 -19.61 -2.02
C THR A 122 -0.73 -18.81 -3.18
N SER A 123 -1.74 -17.97 -2.97
CA SER A 123 -2.28 -17.13 -4.05
C SER A 123 -1.27 -16.10 -4.55
N GLY A 124 -1.45 -15.65 -5.78
CA GLY A 124 -0.63 -14.63 -6.42
C GLY A 124 -0.58 -13.31 -5.65
N TYR A 125 -1.62 -13.02 -4.86
CA TYR A 125 -1.68 -11.85 -3.99
C TYR A 125 -0.64 -11.93 -2.86
N PHE A 126 -0.71 -12.96 -2.02
CA PHE A 126 0.19 -13.13 -0.87
C PHE A 126 1.62 -13.43 -1.30
N THR A 127 1.80 -14.32 -2.28
CA THR A 127 3.13 -14.63 -2.83
C THR A 127 3.76 -13.40 -3.48
N GLY A 128 2.98 -12.57 -4.19
CA GLY A 128 3.41 -11.29 -4.73
C GLY A 128 3.84 -10.31 -3.64
N LYS A 129 3.01 -10.10 -2.61
CA LYS A 129 3.36 -9.23 -1.47
C LYS A 129 4.62 -9.70 -0.76
N ARG A 130 4.79 -11.01 -0.52
CA ARG A 130 5.99 -11.57 0.11
C ARG A 130 7.25 -11.41 -0.76
N LYS A 131 7.13 -11.52 -2.09
CA LYS A 131 8.22 -11.21 -3.03
C LYS A 131 8.64 -9.74 -2.92
N ALA A 132 7.68 -8.81 -2.93
CA ALA A 132 7.94 -7.39 -2.79
C ALA A 132 8.64 -7.05 -1.46
N GLU A 133 8.21 -7.65 -0.35
CA GLU A 133 8.86 -7.47 0.94
C GLU A 133 10.31 -7.95 0.95
N SER A 134 10.58 -9.12 0.35
CA SER A 134 11.92 -9.66 0.25
C SER A 134 12.84 -8.69 -0.51
N GLU A 135 12.32 -8.10 -1.58
CA GLU A 135 13.07 -7.11 -2.37
C GLU A 135 13.41 -5.87 -1.53
N VAL A 136 12.41 -5.29 -0.85
CA VAL A 136 12.61 -4.11 0.03
C VAL A 136 13.66 -4.40 1.10
N LEU A 137 13.51 -5.49 1.84
CA LEU A 137 14.40 -5.83 2.95
C LEU A 137 15.82 -6.16 2.48
N SER A 138 15.97 -6.68 1.26
CA SER A 138 17.29 -6.97 0.68
C SER A 138 18.02 -5.70 0.22
N LYS A 139 17.32 -4.76 -0.43
CA LYS A 139 17.91 -3.53 -1.00
C LYS A 139 18.02 -2.39 0.01
N TYR A 140 17.19 -2.43 1.05
CA TYR A 140 17.10 -1.43 2.11
C TYR A 140 17.17 -2.07 3.51
N PRO A 141 18.26 -2.78 3.85
CA PRO A 141 18.34 -3.56 5.10
C PRO A 141 18.24 -2.71 6.38
N SER A 142 18.58 -1.42 6.31
CA SER A 142 18.59 -0.49 7.44
C SER A 142 17.68 0.73 7.24
N SER A 143 16.87 0.75 6.18
CA SER A 143 16.02 1.90 5.86
C SER A 143 14.72 1.55 5.15
N GLY A 144 14.50 0.27 4.83
CA GLY A 144 13.29 -0.23 4.21
C GLY A 144 12.24 -0.51 5.27
N VAL A 145 11.00 -0.09 5.02
CA VAL A 145 9.88 -0.29 5.94
C VAL A 145 8.82 -1.13 5.26
N VAL A 146 8.36 -2.17 5.94
CA VAL A 146 7.27 -3.04 5.48
C VAL A 146 6.16 -2.97 6.50
N LEU A 147 5.02 -2.39 6.16
CA LEU A 147 3.84 -2.37 7.00
C LEU A 147 2.96 -3.57 6.64
N ARG A 148 2.64 -4.44 7.62
CA ARG A 148 1.72 -5.58 7.44
C ARG A 148 0.40 -5.34 8.18
N PRO A 149 -0.49 -4.47 7.68
CA PRO A 149 -1.80 -4.28 8.27
C PRO A 149 -2.70 -5.50 8.07
N GLY A 150 -3.69 -5.65 8.96
CA GLY A 150 -4.86 -6.47 8.73
C GLY A 150 -5.78 -5.83 7.68
N PHE A 151 -7.06 -6.19 7.69
CA PHE A 151 -8.02 -5.54 6.78
C PHE A 151 -8.08 -4.02 7.03
N ILE A 152 -7.80 -3.22 5.99
CA ILE A 152 -7.81 -1.76 6.11
C ILE A 152 -9.23 -1.24 5.90
N TYR A 153 -9.76 -0.47 6.86
CA TYR A 153 -11.08 0.15 6.78
C TYR A 153 -10.99 1.66 6.95
N GLY A 154 -12.04 2.37 6.56
CA GLY A 154 -12.12 3.82 6.71
C GLY A 154 -13.26 4.42 5.91
N LYS A 155 -13.30 5.73 5.83
CA LYS A 155 -14.25 6.44 4.97
C LYS A 155 -13.62 6.73 3.61
N ARG A 156 -14.42 6.59 2.56
CA ARG A 156 -14.08 6.96 1.20
C ARG A 156 -14.89 8.19 0.82
N LYS A 157 -14.22 9.27 0.40
CA LYS A 157 -14.92 10.41 -0.21
C LYS A 157 -15.22 10.10 -1.68
N VAL A 158 -16.49 10.09 -2.07
CA VAL A 158 -16.93 10.04 -3.47
C VAL A 158 -17.78 11.28 -3.71
N ASP A 159 -17.37 12.14 -4.63
CA ASP A 159 -18.08 13.38 -5.01
C ASP A 159 -18.47 14.29 -3.84
N GLY A 160 -17.57 14.42 -2.86
CA GLY A 160 -17.76 15.29 -1.68
C GLY A 160 -18.50 14.64 -0.50
N TYR A 161 -18.99 13.41 -0.66
CA TYR A 161 -19.68 12.67 0.40
C TYR A 161 -18.79 11.58 1.02
N GLU A 162 -18.75 11.52 2.35
CA GLU A 162 -18.07 10.45 3.09
C GLU A 162 -18.92 9.18 3.09
N ILE A 163 -18.53 8.20 2.28
CA ILE A 163 -19.16 6.88 2.23
C ILE A 163 -18.27 5.92 3.03
N PRO A 164 -18.80 5.21 4.05
CA PRO A 164 -18.07 4.12 4.70
C PRO A 164 -17.56 3.11 3.66
N LEU A 165 -16.31 2.64 3.77
CA LEU A 165 -15.77 1.62 2.84
C LEU A 165 -16.67 0.39 2.74
N ASP A 166 -17.43 0.07 3.80
CA ASP A 166 -18.37 -1.03 3.93
C ASP A 166 -19.46 -1.03 2.84
N ILE A 167 -19.79 0.14 2.26
CA ILE A 167 -20.83 0.30 1.23
C ILE A 167 -20.25 0.16 -0.19
N VAL A 168 -18.92 0.26 -0.37
CA VAL A 168 -18.27 0.07 -1.67
C VAL A 168 -17.88 -1.39 -1.79
N GLY A 169 -18.91 -2.20 -1.99
CA GLY A 169 -18.87 -3.66 -1.98
C GLY A 169 -17.86 -4.27 -2.94
N GLN A 170 -17.52 -3.71 -4.10
CA GLN A 170 -16.83 -4.51 -5.14
C GLN A 170 -15.43 -5.08 -4.79
N PRO A 171 -14.49 -4.37 -4.14
CA PRO A 171 -13.18 -4.94 -3.81
C PRO A 171 -13.25 -5.89 -2.61
N LEU A 172 -14.06 -5.55 -1.61
CA LEU A 172 -14.31 -6.41 -0.46
C LEU A 172 -15.14 -7.63 -0.88
N GLU A 173 -16.16 -7.49 -1.72
CA GLU A 173 -16.93 -8.57 -2.34
C GLU A 173 -16.05 -9.40 -3.26
N LYS A 174 -15.10 -8.84 -4.02
CA LYS A 174 -14.14 -9.64 -4.78
C LYS A 174 -13.18 -10.39 -3.86
N LEU A 175 -12.69 -9.76 -2.79
CA LEU A 175 -11.86 -10.42 -1.80
C LEU A 175 -12.64 -11.50 -1.04
N LEU A 176 -13.82 -11.17 -0.53
CA LEU A 176 -14.74 -12.06 0.18
C LEU A 176 -15.27 -13.15 -0.74
N SER A 177 -15.62 -12.88 -2.00
CA SER A 177 -16.03 -13.92 -2.95
C SER A 177 -14.86 -14.77 -3.42
N SER A 178 -13.65 -14.20 -3.53
CA SER A 178 -12.43 -14.99 -3.76
C SER A 178 -12.13 -15.85 -2.55
N VAL A 179 -12.27 -15.32 -1.34
CA VAL A 179 -12.14 -16.07 -0.09
C VAL A 179 -13.25 -17.12 0.00
N GLU A 180 -14.53 -16.79 -0.13
CA GLU A 180 -15.69 -17.68 -0.10
C GLU A 180 -15.65 -18.77 -1.16
N ASN A 181 -15.31 -18.46 -2.42
CA ASN A 181 -15.17 -19.49 -3.44
C ASN A 181 -14.00 -20.45 -3.15
N PHE A 182 -13.02 -19.98 -2.39
CA PHE A 182 -11.82 -20.73 -2.01
C PHE A 182 -11.95 -21.39 -0.63
N THR A 183 -12.84 -20.89 0.24
CA THR A 183 -13.19 -21.39 1.57
C THR A 183 -14.49 -22.18 1.58
N LYS A 184 -15.27 -22.24 0.49
CA LYS A 184 -16.38 -23.20 0.29
C LYS A 184 -16.01 -24.66 0.66
N PRO A 185 -14.77 -25.14 0.45
CA PRO A 185 -14.31 -26.45 0.94
C PRO A 185 -13.98 -26.45 2.45
N LEU A 186 -13.69 -25.29 3.05
CA LEU A 186 -13.26 -25.11 4.44
C LEU A 186 -14.41 -24.78 5.40
N SER A 187 -15.50 -24.18 4.93
CA SER A 187 -16.71 -23.92 5.71
C SER A 187 -17.40 -25.20 6.20
N ALA A 188 -16.97 -26.37 5.70
CA ALA A 188 -17.38 -27.69 6.15
C ALA A 188 -16.53 -28.25 7.31
N LEU A 189 -15.46 -27.56 7.74
CA LEU A 189 -14.58 -28.01 8.83
C LEU A 189 -15.03 -27.42 10.18
N PRO A 190 -15.41 -28.26 11.16
CA PRO A 190 -15.77 -27.79 12.49
C PRO A 190 -14.55 -27.19 13.20
N GLY A 191 -14.70 -25.96 13.71
CA GLY A 191 -13.62 -25.23 14.43
C GLY A 191 -12.85 -24.21 13.58
N SER A 192 -13.34 -23.87 12.38
CA SER A 192 -12.77 -22.81 11.53
C SER A 192 -13.14 -21.40 12.01
N ASP A 193 -12.77 -21.06 13.25
CA ASP A 193 -12.52 -19.66 13.60
C ASP A 193 -11.25 -19.24 12.86
N LEU A 194 -11.43 -18.92 11.58
CA LEU A 194 -10.48 -18.19 10.76
C LEU A 194 -10.41 -16.81 11.39
N VAL A 195 -9.62 -16.68 12.47
CA VAL A 195 -9.46 -15.42 13.21
C VAL A 195 -8.75 -14.45 12.27
N LEU A 196 -9.57 -13.74 11.49
CA LEU A 196 -9.16 -12.62 10.67
C LEU A 196 -8.43 -11.65 11.57
N ALA A 197 -7.22 -11.29 11.17
CA ALA A 197 -6.44 -10.30 11.89
C ALA A 197 -7.27 -9.02 12.08
N PRO A 198 -7.16 -8.35 13.24
CA PRO A 198 -8.02 -7.22 13.56
C PRO A 198 -7.87 -6.12 12.49
N PRO A 199 -8.98 -5.52 12.05
CA PRO A 199 -8.92 -4.49 11.02
C PRO A 199 -8.17 -3.24 11.53
N VAL A 200 -7.56 -2.51 10.61
CA VAL A 200 -6.73 -1.32 10.88
C VAL A 200 -7.34 -0.12 10.16
N ASN A 201 -7.42 1.02 10.84
CA ASN A 201 -7.94 2.24 10.22
C ASN A 201 -6.94 2.75 9.18
N VAL A 202 -7.43 3.18 8.01
CA VAL A 202 -6.60 3.77 6.94
C VAL A 202 -5.76 4.96 7.43
N ASP A 203 -6.28 5.75 8.37
CA ASP A 203 -5.58 6.88 8.96
C ASP A 203 -4.40 6.39 9.81
N ASP A 204 -4.55 5.28 10.55
CA ASP A 204 -3.44 4.70 11.33
C ASP A 204 -2.31 4.25 10.39
N VAL A 205 -2.65 3.59 9.29
CA VAL A 205 -1.65 3.19 8.28
C VAL A 205 -0.97 4.43 7.68
N ALA A 206 -1.73 5.47 7.35
CA ALA A 206 -1.19 6.72 6.81
C ALA A 206 -0.23 7.40 7.80
N TYR A 207 -0.61 7.54 9.07
CA TYR A 207 0.26 8.12 10.10
C TYR A 207 1.52 7.29 10.33
N ALA A 208 1.41 5.95 10.31
CA ALA A 208 2.59 5.09 10.39
C ALA A 208 3.55 5.30 9.20
N VAL A 209 3.03 5.51 7.99
CA VAL A 209 3.85 5.88 6.82
C VAL A 209 4.50 7.25 7.02
N ILE A 210 3.77 8.26 7.49
CA ILE A 210 4.34 9.60 7.77
C ILE A 210 5.53 9.48 8.72
N ASN A 211 5.36 8.79 9.84
CA ASN A 211 6.45 8.58 10.79
C ASN A 211 7.61 7.79 10.19
N ALA A 212 7.32 6.75 9.40
CA ALA A 212 8.35 6.03 8.68
C ALA A 212 9.16 6.93 7.74
N VAL A 213 8.56 7.96 7.14
CA VAL A 213 9.28 8.92 6.27
C VAL A 213 10.15 9.88 7.08
N ILE A 214 9.63 10.41 8.19
CA ILE A 214 10.30 11.46 8.98
C ILE A 214 11.41 10.87 9.85
N ASP A 215 11.14 9.73 10.50
CA ASP A 215 12.03 9.09 11.45
C ASP A 215 12.91 8.03 10.76
N ASP A 216 14.21 8.29 10.70
CA ASP A 216 15.19 7.37 10.10
C ASP A 216 15.44 6.11 10.94
N SER A 217 14.99 6.07 12.19
CA SER A 217 15.04 4.87 13.03
C SER A 217 13.97 3.83 12.65
N PHE A 218 12.99 4.20 11.82
CA PHE A 218 11.98 3.28 11.31
C PHE A 218 12.51 2.47 10.13
N PHE A 219 12.75 1.18 10.36
CA PHE A 219 13.09 0.19 9.34
C PHE A 219 12.67 -1.21 9.80
N GLY A 220 12.54 -2.14 8.86
CA GLY A 220 12.10 -3.52 9.11
C GLY A 220 10.60 -3.72 8.90
N VAL A 221 10.08 -4.80 9.47
CA VAL A 221 8.68 -5.24 9.31
C VAL A 221 7.87 -4.82 10.53
N PHE A 222 6.74 -4.16 10.30
CA PHE A 222 5.83 -3.67 11.33
C PHE A 222 4.54 -4.50 11.35
N THR A 223 4.19 -5.03 12.53
CA THR A 223 2.92 -5.72 12.78
C THR A 223 1.75 -4.73 12.89
N ILE A 224 0.54 -5.25 13.04
CA ILE A 224 -0.67 -4.44 13.23
C ILE A 224 -0.54 -3.55 14.47
N GLU A 225 -0.03 -4.08 15.57
CA GLU A 225 0.17 -3.37 16.83
C GLU A 225 1.20 -2.27 16.66
N GLN A 226 2.34 -2.57 16.03
CA GLN A 226 3.40 -1.59 15.77
C GLN A 226 2.94 -0.49 14.80
N ILE A 227 2.06 -0.80 13.83
CA ILE A 227 1.43 0.22 12.97
C ILE A 227 0.57 1.17 13.82
N LYS A 228 -0.22 0.65 14.75
CA LYS A 228 -1.06 1.47 15.63
C LYS A 228 -0.23 2.32 16.60
N GLU A 229 0.84 1.76 17.15
CA GLU A 229 1.80 2.47 18.00
C GLU A 229 2.50 3.60 17.22
N ALA A 230 2.99 3.29 16.03
CA ALA A 230 3.57 4.27 15.12
C ALA A 230 2.57 5.36 14.73
N ALA A 231 1.29 5.04 14.56
CA ALA A 231 0.27 6.04 14.26
C ALA A 231 0.00 6.97 15.46
N ALA A 232 -0.03 6.43 16.67
CA ALA A 232 -0.33 7.18 17.88
C ALA A 232 0.73 8.26 18.17
N SER A 233 2.01 8.00 17.89
CA SER A 233 3.07 8.99 18.09
C SER A 233 3.03 10.16 17.11
N ALA A 234 2.35 10.04 15.96
CA ALA A 234 2.15 11.13 15.00
C ALA A 234 0.99 12.08 15.38
N ARG A 235 0.11 11.68 16.29
CA ARG A 235 -1.09 12.45 16.70
C ARG A 235 -0.83 13.47 17.81
N VAL A 236 0.45 13.63 18.22
CA VAL A 236 0.89 14.48 19.34
C VAL A 236 1.46 15.80 18.83
#